data_AF-A0ABD0N4X6-F1
#
_entry.id   AF-A0ABD0N4X6-F1
#
_cell.length_a   1.000
_cell.length_b   1.000
_cell.length_c   1.000
_cell.angle_alpha   90.00
_cell.angle_beta   90.00
_cell.angle_gamma   90.00
#
_symmetry.space_group_name_H-M   'P 1'
#
loop_
_entity.id
_entity.type
_entity.pdbx_description
1 polymer ?
#
loop_
_entity_poly.entity_id
_entity_poly.type
_entity_poly.pdbx_seq_one_letter_code
_entity_poly.pdbx_strand_id
1 'polypeptide(L)'
;HIFGQTISSEVPGGIRPFVHLIWTPITSTLTLPPDQSQSSWAFLVAVAGSDERVRSCYDTGLGLIDTADLRPSHLKSWAELWKGSSIEVQGSESLNRALIGCMFYLLSSFSSLSEEANAAFEFGGVSPGGLSNGSIEEDYHGHVFWDQ
;
A
#
# COMPACT_ATOMS: atom_id res chain seq x y z
N HIS A 1 16.20 3.22 -10.76
CA HIS A 1 16.49 2.88 -9.35
C HIS A 1 16.90 4.15 -8.65
N ILE A 2 16.21 4.50 -7.57
CA ILE A 2 16.57 5.59 -6.67
C ILE A 2 16.86 4.96 -5.31
N PHE A 3 17.91 5.46 -4.66
CA PHE A 3 18.29 5.09 -3.31
C PHE A 3 18.34 6.35 -2.46
N GLY A 4 17.70 6.29 -1.30
CA GLY A 4 17.71 7.34 -0.29
C GLY A 4 17.92 6.76 1.10
N GLN A 5 18.32 7.62 2.03
CA GLN A 5 18.38 7.31 3.45
C GLN A 5 17.73 8.44 4.23
N THR A 6 16.98 8.10 5.28
CA THR A 6 16.42 9.09 6.19
C THR A 6 17.54 9.98 6.76
N ILE A 7 17.38 11.30 6.68
CA ILE A 7 18.42 12.27 7.03
C ILE A 7 18.55 12.40 8.56
N SER A 8 17.42 12.44 9.27
CA SER A 8 17.33 12.55 10.73
C SER A 8 16.39 11.48 11.27
N SER A 9 16.82 10.78 12.32
CA SER A 9 15.94 9.89 13.08
C SER A 9 14.99 10.72 13.97
N GLU A 10 13.81 10.17 14.27
CA GLU A 10 12.83 10.81 15.16
C GLU A 10 13.40 11.02 16.56
N VAL A 11 14.05 9.98 17.11
CA VAL A 11 14.77 10.05 18.38
C VAL A 11 16.28 10.23 18.15
N PRO A 12 16.99 11.00 18.99
CA PRO A 12 18.45 11.12 18.87
C PRO A 12 19.15 9.76 18.94
N GLY A 13 19.94 9.44 17.90
CA GLY A 13 20.63 8.14 17.79
C GLY A 13 19.74 6.97 17.33
N GLY A 14 18.49 7.26 16.95
CA GLY A 14 17.56 6.27 16.42
C GLY A 14 17.92 5.75 15.03
N ILE A 15 17.13 4.78 14.56
CA ILE A 15 17.29 4.17 13.24
C ILE A 15 17.13 5.19 12.11
N ARG A 16 17.89 4.99 11.03
CA ARG A 16 17.84 5.80 9.81
C ARG A 16 17.64 4.87 8.63
N PRO A 17 16.40 4.46 8.34
CA PRO A 17 16.12 3.45 7.35
C PRO A 17 16.56 3.91 5.96
N PHE A 18 16.89 2.92 5.13
CA PHE A 18 17.10 3.12 3.71
C PHE A 18 15.77 2.99 2.97
N VAL A 19 15.66 3.68 1.84
CA VAL A 19 14.53 3.57 0.94
C VAL A 19 15.07 3.36 -0.46
N HIS A 20 14.70 2.23 -1.06
CA HIS A 20 15.01 1.89 -2.44
C HIS A 20 13.73 1.91 -3.26
N LEU A 21 13.78 2.54 -4.43
CA LEU A 21 12.66 2.64 -5.37
C LEU A 21 13.07 2.14 -6.76
N ILE A 22 12.26 1.26 -7.33
CA ILE A 22 12.32 0.87 -8.75
C ILE A 22 10.94 1.15 -9.35
N TRP A 23 10.89 1.77 -10.51
CA TRP A 23 9.63 2.07 -11.17
C TRP A 23 9.73 1.91 -12.69
N THR A 24 8.59 1.64 -13.31
CA THR A 24 8.42 1.65 -14.76
C THR A 24 8.36 3.10 -15.24
N PRO A 25 9.24 3.54 -16.16
CA PRO A 25 9.18 4.88 -16.72
C PRO A 25 7.82 5.17 -17.36
N ILE A 26 7.21 6.30 -17.01
CA ILE A 26 5.96 6.72 -17.60
C ILE A 26 6.25 7.36 -18.96
N THR A 27 5.69 6.81 -20.02
CA THR A 27 5.78 7.37 -21.37
C THR A 27 4.94 8.63 -21.47
N SER A 28 5.47 9.68 -22.10
CA SER A 28 4.75 10.95 -22.31
C SER A 28 3.55 10.83 -23.25
N THR A 29 3.48 9.76 -24.04
CA THR A 29 2.41 9.52 -25.01
C THR A 29 1.97 8.06 -24.98
N LEU A 30 0.67 7.82 -25.06
CA LEU A 30 0.05 6.51 -25.24
C LEU A 30 -0.67 6.50 -26.59
N THR A 31 -0.51 5.44 -27.37
CA THR A 31 -1.15 5.31 -28.69
C THR A 31 -2.11 4.13 -28.66
N LEU A 32 -3.39 4.40 -28.98
CA LEU A 32 -4.39 3.36 -29.19
C LEU A 32 -4.47 3.05 -30.70
N PRO A 33 -4.13 1.83 -31.14
CA PRO A 33 -4.25 1.45 -32.54
C PRO A 33 -5.69 1.62 -33.08
N PRO A 34 -5.89 1.98 -34.37
CA PRO A 34 -7.23 2.22 -34.94
C PRO A 34 -8.17 1.00 -34.92
N ASP A 35 -7.60 -0.20 -34.84
CA ASP A 35 -8.30 -1.48 -34.75
C ASP A 35 -8.72 -1.86 -33.32
N GLN A 36 -8.32 -1.07 -32.31
CA GLN A 36 -8.62 -1.32 -30.91
C GLN A 36 -9.62 -0.30 -30.35
N SER A 37 -10.65 -0.78 -29.65
CA SER A 37 -11.60 0.07 -28.93
C SER A 37 -11.16 0.40 -27.50
N GLN A 38 -10.19 -0.35 -26.97
CA GLN A 38 -9.64 -0.16 -25.63
C GLN A 38 -8.22 -0.73 -25.55
N SER A 39 -7.39 -0.16 -24.68
CA SER A 39 -6.09 -0.71 -24.31
C SER A 39 -5.80 -0.40 -22.84
N SER A 40 -4.82 -1.07 -22.25
CA SER A 40 -4.44 -0.93 -20.85
C SER A 40 -2.91 -0.85 -20.75
N TRP A 41 -2.44 0.11 -19.97
CA TRP A 41 -1.02 0.31 -19.69
C TRP A 41 -0.80 0.21 -18.18
N ALA A 42 0.18 -0.58 -17.77
CA ALA A 42 0.54 -0.77 -16.38
C ALA A 42 1.88 -0.08 -16.11
N PHE A 43 1.93 0.70 -15.03
CA PHE A 43 3.15 1.30 -14.51
C PHE A 43 3.32 0.83 -13.08
N LEU A 44 4.47 0.22 -12.80
CA LEU A 44 4.76 -0.36 -11.50
C LEU A 44 5.72 0.53 -10.73
N VAL A 45 5.53 0.63 -9.41
CA VAL A 45 6.53 1.13 -8.48
C VAL A 45 6.69 0.10 -7.36
N ALA A 46 7.94 -0.25 -7.07
CA ALA A 46 8.33 -1.05 -5.93
C ALA A 46 9.13 -0.16 -4.96
N VAL A 47 8.81 -0.25 -3.68
CA VAL A 47 9.47 0.49 -2.60
C VAL A 47 9.86 -0.51 -1.51
N ALA A 48 11.13 -0.52 -1.09
CA ALA A 48 11.59 -1.39 -0.01
C ALA A 48 12.80 -0.83 0.74
N GLY A 49 13.09 -1.42 1.91
CA GLY A 49 14.22 -1.02 2.77
C GLY A 49 15.60 -1.55 2.36
N SER A 50 15.68 -2.42 1.34
CA SER A 50 16.95 -2.95 0.82
C SER A 50 16.91 -3.11 -0.70
N ASP A 51 18.08 -3.17 -1.33
CA ASP A 51 18.21 -3.34 -2.79
C ASP A 51 17.63 -4.69 -3.26
N GLU A 52 17.93 -5.76 -2.52
CA GLU A 52 17.48 -7.11 -2.81
C GLU A 52 15.95 -7.21 -2.74
N ARG A 53 15.35 -6.63 -1.69
CA ARG A 53 13.89 -6.62 -1.51
C ARG A 53 13.21 -5.81 -2.60
N VAL A 54 13.70 -4.62 -2.94
CA VAL A 54 13.03 -3.79 -3.97
C VAL A 54 13.05 -4.48 -5.34
N ARG A 55 14.15 -5.17 -5.69
CA ARG A 55 14.24 -5.94 -6.94
C ARG A 55 13.28 -7.11 -6.94
N SER A 56 13.27 -7.89 -5.86
CA SER A 56 12.34 -9.03 -5.72
C SER A 56 10.87 -8.60 -5.80
N CYS A 57 10.50 -7.48 -5.17
CA CYS A 57 9.14 -6.93 -5.26
C CYS A 57 8.81 -6.45 -6.67
N TYR A 58 9.75 -5.77 -7.34
CA TYR A 58 9.57 -5.30 -8.71
C TYR A 58 9.40 -6.45 -9.69
N ASP A 59 10.26 -7.47 -9.62
CA ASP A 59 10.19 -8.67 -10.48
C ASP A 59 8.87 -9.44 -10.24
N THR A 60 8.43 -9.54 -8.98
CA THR A 60 7.12 -10.13 -8.64
C THR A 60 5.98 -9.35 -9.28
N GLY A 61 6.00 -8.02 -9.17
CA GLY A 61 4.97 -7.17 -9.78
C GLY A 61 4.96 -7.24 -11.32
N LEU A 62 6.13 -7.33 -11.95
CA LEU A 62 6.24 -7.57 -13.40
C LEU A 62 5.62 -8.92 -13.79
N GLY A 63 5.95 -9.99 -13.07
CA GLY A 63 5.36 -11.30 -13.32
C GLY A 63 3.82 -11.31 -13.19
N LEU A 64 3.28 -10.56 -12.24
CA LEU A 64 1.82 -10.39 -12.08
C LEU A 64 1.19 -9.52 -13.18
N ILE A 65 1.92 -8.57 -13.77
CA ILE A 65 1.46 -7.81 -14.93
C ILE A 65 1.41 -8.72 -16.17
N ASP A 66 2.47 -9.51 -16.38
CA ASP A 66 2.58 -10.43 -17.52
C ASP A 66 1.48 -11.49 -17.53
N THR A 67 1.05 -11.94 -16.35
CA THR A 67 -0.06 -12.90 -16.19
C THR A 67 -1.44 -12.24 -16.07
N ALA A 68 -1.52 -10.91 -16.15
CA ALA A 68 -2.73 -10.11 -15.89
C ALA A 68 -3.37 -10.36 -14.50
N ASP A 69 -2.57 -10.79 -13.52
CA ASP A 69 -3.00 -11.20 -12.18
C ASP A 69 -2.74 -10.14 -11.10
N LEU A 70 -2.11 -9.01 -11.42
CA LEU A 70 -1.83 -7.95 -10.44
C LEU A 70 -3.10 -7.44 -9.73
N ARG A 71 -4.15 -7.12 -10.49
CA ARG A 71 -5.44 -6.68 -9.92
C ARG A 71 -6.24 -7.84 -9.34
N PRO A 72 -6.43 -8.98 -10.03
CA PRO A 72 -7.17 -10.12 -9.47
C PRO A 72 -6.57 -10.65 -8.15
N SER A 73 -5.25 -10.77 -8.05
CA SER A 73 -4.58 -11.18 -6.80
C SER A 73 -4.87 -10.22 -5.65
N HIS A 74 -4.79 -8.90 -5.89
CA HIS A 74 -5.16 -7.89 -4.89
C HIS A 74 -6.63 -7.99 -4.45
N LEU A 75 -7.55 -8.18 -5.39
CA LEU A 75 -8.98 -8.37 -5.08
C LEU A 75 -9.23 -9.64 -4.28
N LYS A 76 -8.50 -10.72 -4.58
CA LYS A 76 -8.55 -11.98 -3.83
C LYS A 76 -8.10 -11.78 -2.39
N SER A 77 -6.98 -11.10 -2.16
CA SER A 77 -6.50 -10.79 -0.81
C SER A 77 -7.51 -9.95 -0.02
N TRP A 78 -8.13 -8.95 -0.65
CA TRP A 78 -9.21 -8.19 -0.02
C TRP A 78 -10.44 -9.05 0.30
N ALA A 79 -10.86 -9.92 -0.62
CA ALA A 79 -11.99 -10.81 -0.38
C ALA A 79 -11.73 -11.78 0.79
N GLU A 80 -10.50 -12.27 0.93
CA GLU A 80 -10.08 -13.10 2.07
C GLU A 80 -10.09 -12.30 3.38
N LEU A 81 -9.59 -11.07 3.38
CA LEU A 81 -9.63 -10.19 4.55
C LEU A 81 -11.07 -9.89 4.98
N TRP A 82 -11.95 -9.58 4.02
CA TRP A 82 -13.35 -9.28 4.30
C TRP A 82 -14.11 -10.46 4.92
N LYS A 83 -13.83 -11.70 4.49
CA LYS A 83 -14.45 -12.89 5.10
C LYS A 83 -14.23 -13.00 6.60
N GLY A 84 -13.09 -12.51 7.10
CA GLY A 84 -12.74 -12.54 8.53
C GLY A 84 -13.10 -11.27 9.30
N SER A 85 -13.53 -10.20 8.61
CA SER A 85 -13.64 -8.86 9.21
C SER A 85 -14.92 -8.08 8.85
N SER A 86 -15.84 -8.65 8.08
CA SER A 86 -17.04 -7.95 7.63
C SER A 86 -18.07 -7.73 8.74
N ILE A 87 -18.61 -6.51 8.82
CA ILE A 87 -19.78 -6.16 9.63
C ILE A 87 -20.78 -5.45 8.72
N GLU A 88 -22.04 -5.92 8.70
CA GLU A 88 -23.10 -5.37 7.86
C GLU A 88 -24.30 -4.91 8.69
N VAL A 89 -24.88 -3.78 8.29
CA VAL A 89 -26.08 -3.20 8.90
C VAL A 89 -27.28 -3.40 7.98
N GLN A 90 -28.33 -4.03 8.50
CA GLN A 90 -29.59 -4.19 7.77
C GLN A 90 -30.52 -2.99 8.00
N GLY A 91 -31.29 -2.62 6.97
CA GLY A 91 -32.35 -1.60 7.03
C GLY A 91 -31.90 -0.17 6.75
N SER A 92 -30.65 0.21 7.06
CA SER A 92 -30.10 1.53 6.71
C SER A 92 -28.91 1.42 5.76
N GLU A 93 -29.15 1.68 4.47
CA GLU A 93 -28.09 1.64 3.45
C GLU A 93 -26.99 2.67 3.70
N SER A 94 -27.35 3.88 4.16
CA SER A 94 -26.40 4.95 4.45
C SER A 94 -25.45 4.57 5.59
N LEU A 95 -25.97 4.00 6.67
CA LEU A 95 -25.17 3.53 7.80
C LEU A 95 -24.30 2.34 7.40
N ASN A 96 -24.85 1.38 6.63
CA ASN A 96 -24.06 0.25 6.14
C ASN A 96 -22.89 0.73 5.27
N ARG A 97 -23.13 1.65 4.33
CA ARG A 97 -22.07 2.21 3.48
C ARG A 97 -21.01 2.96 4.28
N ALA A 98 -21.42 3.75 5.28
CA ALA A 98 -20.47 4.44 6.15
C ALA A 98 -19.61 3.45 6.94
N LEU A 99 -20.21 2.41 7.52
CA LEU A 99 -19.50 1.36 8.27
C LEU A 99 -18.49 0.62 7.39
N ILE A 100 -18.90 0.17 6.21
CA ILE A 100 -18.00 -0.50 5.26
C ILE A 100 -16.84 0.42 4.86
N GLY A 101 -17.11 1.71 4.65
CA GLY A 101 -16.07 2.71 4.40
C GLY A 101 -15.07 2.84 5.56
N CYS A 102 -15.55 2.94 6.80
CA CYS A 102 -14.69 3.00 8.00
C CYS A 102 -13.82 1.74 8.12
N MET A 103 -14.41 0.56 7.92
CA MET A 103 -13.68 -0.71 7.97
C MET A 103 -12.62 -0.78 6.86
N PHE A 104 -12.92 -0.31 5.66
CA PHE A 104 -11.96 -0.28 4.56
C PHE A 104 -10.72 0.56 4.91
N TYR A 105 -10.91 1.77 5.45
CA TYR A 105 -9.78 2.63 5.85
C TYR A 105 -9.01 2.06 7.04
N LEU A 106 -9.70 1.50 8.03
CA LEU A 106 -9.07 0.87 9.17
C LEU A 106 -8.17 -0.29 8.73
N LEU A 107 -8.73 -1.24 7.97
CA LEU A 107 -8.00 -2.42 7.48
C LEU A 107 -6.85 -2.05 6.53
N SER A 108 -6.99 -0.98 5.74
CA SER A 108 -5.92 -0.49 4.86
C SER A 108 -4.75 0.14 5.63
N SER A 109 -4.95 0.52 6.90
CA SER A 109 -3.91 1.16 7.72
C SER A 109 -3.00 0.14 8.43
N PHE A 110 -3.35 -1.15 8.41
CA PHE A 110 -2.53 -2.22 8.95
C PHE A 110 -1.72 -2.90 7.85
N SER A 111 -0.46 -3.23 8.15
CA SER A 111 0.34 -4.13 7.30
C SER A 111 -0.30 -5.53 7.26
N SER A 112 -0.06 -6.27 6.17
CA SER A 112 -0.65 -7.60 5.99
C SER A 112 -0.41 -8.52 7.20
N LEU A 113 -1.44 -9.25 7.59
CA LEU A 113 -1.44 -10.19 8.73
C LEU A 113 -0.54 -11.43 8.53
N SER A 114 0.20 -11.55 7.42
CA SER A 114 1.08 -12.70 7.22
C SER A 114 2.30 -12.61 8.15
N GLU A 115 2.58 -13.69 8.86
CA GLU A 115 3.68 -13.76 9.84
C GLU A 115 5.03 -13.43 9.20
N GLU A 116 5.22 -13.74 7.91
CA GLU A 116 6.45 -13.43 7.18
C GLU A 116 6.63 -11.93 6.88
N ALA A 117 5.53 -11.18 6.75
CA ALA A 117 5.56 -9.72 6.58
C ALA A 117 5.76 -9.01 7.92
N ASN A 118 5.22 -9.57 9.01
CA ASN A 118 5.32 -9.03 10.36
C ASN A 118 6.69 -9.26 11.02
N ALA A 119 7.44 -10.28 10.62
CA ALA A 119 8.75 -10.59 11.24
C ALA A 119 9.85 -9.53 11.00
N ALA A 120 9.61 -8.53 10.13
CA ALA A 120 10.62 -7.54 9.76
C ALA A 120 10.09 -6.09 9.69
N PHE A 121 8.85 -5.82 10.10
CA PHE A 121 8.29 -4.48 10.01
C PHE A 121 8.39 -3.77 11.37
N GLU A 122 9.26 -2.77 11.45
CA GLU A 122 9.57 -2.03 12.69
C GLU A 122 8.43 -1.09 13.13
N PHE A 123 7.35 -0.95 12.34
CA PHE A 123 6.25 -0.01 12.59
C PHE A 123 4.90 -0.74 12.68
N GLY A 124 4.47 -1.10 13.88
CA GLY A 124 3.30 -1.97 14.12
C GLY A 124 2.06 -1.30 14.73
N GLY A 125 1.84 0.00 14.53
CA GLY A 125 0.70 0.72 15.12
C GLY A 125 -0.04 1.60 14.12
N VAL A 126 -1.25 2.04 14.50
CA VAL A 126 -2.10 2.90 13.68
C VAL A 126 -2.04 4.33 14.20
N SER A 127 -1.75 5.26 13.30
CA SER A 127 -1.87 6.68 13.60
C SER A 127 -3.33 7.13 13.52
N PRO A 128 -3.79 8.07 14.36
CA PRO A 128 -5.13 8.63 14.22
C PRO A 128 -5.37 9.26 12.83
N GLY A 129 -4.32 9.76 12.17
CA GLY A 129 -4.35 10.25 10.79
C GLY A 129 -4.22 9.18 9.70
N GLY A 130 -4.07 7.91 10.07
CA GLY A 130 -3.74 6.80 9.17
C GLY A 130 -2.39 6.99 8.46
N LEU A 131 -2.21 6.32 7.31
CA LEU A 131 -1.05 6.51 6.42
C LEU A 131 -1.27 7.61 5.37
N SER A 132 -2.47 8.21 5.36
CA SER A 132 -2.98 9.04 4.26
C SER A 132 -2.46 10.47 4.32
N ASN A 133 -2.10 10.95 5.51
CA ASN A 133 -1.71 12.33 5.77
C ASN A 133 -0.23 12.35 6.16
N GLY A 134 0.63 12.58 5.15
CA GLY A 134 2.06 12.80 5.36
C GLY A 134 2.34 14.16 6.02
N SER A 135 3.43 14.82 5.60
CA SER A 135 4.00 15.94 6.37
C SER A 135 3.54 17.35 5.99
N ILE A 136 2.38 17.54 5.35
CA ILE A 136 1.89 18.88 4.99
C ILE A 136 0.48 19.07 5.54
N GLU A 137 0.38 19.95 6.55
CA GLU A 137 -0.81 20.35 7.34
C GLU A 137 -1.44 19.21 8.14
N GLU A 138 -0.64 18.72 9.11
CA GLU A 138 -0.49 17.32 9.53
C GLU A 138 -1.46 16.85 10.62
N ASP A 139 -2.04 15.66 10.45
CA ASP A 139 -2.65 14.91 11.56
C ASP A 139 -1.71 13.78 12.00
N TYR A 140 -1.10 13.98 13.17
CA TYR A 140 -0.34 13.01 13.96
C TYR A 140 0.96 12.43 13.35
N HIS A 141 1.36 12.83 12.13
CA HIS A 141 2.63 12.43 11.47
C HIS A 141 2.83 10.91 11.31
N GLY A 142 1.76 10.11 11.34
CA GLY A 142 1.90 8.66 11.39
C GLY A 142 2.32 8.12 12.76
N HIS A 143 2.39 8.96 13.80
CA HIS A 143 2.70 8.55 15.16
C HIS A 143 1.55 7.75 15.76
N VAL A 144 1.93 6.83 16.64
CA VAL A 144 1.06 5.89 17.31
C VAL A 144 0.74 6.41 18.71
N PHE A 145 -0.54 6.37 19.09
CA PHE A 145 -1.05 6.88 20.37
C PHE A 145 -1.81 5.80 21.16
N TRP A 146 -2.45 6.21 22.26
CA TRP A 146 -3.25 5.36 23.15
C TRP A 146 -4.58 4.90 22.54
N ASP A 147 -4.96 5.40 21.37
CA ASP A 147 -6.20 5.08 20.64
C ASP A 147 -6.29 3.62 20.16
N GLN A 148 -5.19 2.86 20.22
CA GLN A 148 -5.08 1.45 19.79
C GLN A 148 -5.44 0.44 20.89
#